data_AF-A0A2U2MUR4-F1
#
_entry.id   AF-A0A2U2MUR4-F1
#
_cell.length_a   1.000
_cell.length_b   1.000
_cell.length_c   1.000
_cell.angle_alpha   90.00
_cell.angle_beta   90.00
_cell.angle_gamma   90.00
#
_symmetry.space_group_name_H-M   'P 1'
#
loop_
_entity.id
_entity.type
_entity.pdbx_description
1 polymer ?
#
loop_
_entity_poly.entity_id
_entity_poly.type
_entity_poly.pdbx_seq_one_letter_code
_entity_poly.pdbx_strand_id
1 'polypeptide(L)'
;MICLNCGKDNAPTSKFCASCGHRLNGQPTFGVNAATSPLAGASTGTGIPAVGGMSTPNTTPESQVPPAPNGMPSIPLPPKPQQQTTAQQTPTAQPMAPDAFDKANTTWTLMDVMKERTLIPFIVALIAFVNFIGEGILAIPIAVGAYVVGAVLTMLYLQWRGRPHVEEPLVRYCRAKGIDPRTQMKFTWYSYYSTIMGFVLWAVVGTLLYLLLMQIAGDEAYTDINLAMLTTLVPMVLSYFIAKYAVKLIAKAIYARSRTNDLRIAAISEGYYAGEFKDVAEQNKVILMLSKNRAHSVAGAKHYISLMSGLKKAGIIGGIITAILSILTFGALAKLGKEFELAISPTARAEAEYDAYIKDLVKRVNHYSGNGFIQRTAGTFVQGVSQQVLNDIFAQNLADRINHNHNGGMDPNQNGTAPTVDDPANAARQHLNRFGSKS
;
A
#
# COMPACT_ATOMS: atom_id res chain seq x y z
N MET A 1 -26.22 -31.51 20.27
CA MET A 1 -24.89 -31.16 20.83
C MET A 1 -24.94 -29.72 21.31
N ILE A 2 -24.78 -29.52 22.61
CA ILE A 2 -24.93 -28.21 23.23
C ILE A 2 -23.64 -27.42 23.08
N CYS A 3 -23.74 -26.18 22.58
CA CYS A 3 -22.59 -25.29 22.47
C CYS A 3 -22.13 -24.83 23.86
N LEU A 4 -20.88 -25.14 24.23
CA LEU A 4 -20.30 -24.71 25.51
C LEU A 4 -20.19 -23.19 25.66
N ASN A 5 -20.22 -22.44 24.55
CA ASN A 5 -20.09 -20.99 24.57
C ASN A 5 -21.43 -20.25 24.76
N CYS A 6 -22.52 -20.73 24.14
CA CYS A 6 -23.82 -20.03 24.20
C CYS A 6 -25.02 -20.89 24.63
N GLY A 7 -24.82 -22.16 24.95
CA GLY A 7 -25.88 -23.06 25.43
C GLY A 7 -26.89 -23.53 24.37
N LYS A 8 -26.81 -23.06 23.11
CA LYS A 8 -27.71 -23.52 22.05
C LYS A 8 -27.47 -24.98 21.71
N ASP A 9 -28.55 -25.75 21.57
CA ASP A 9 -28.49 -27.11 21.04
C ASP A 9 -28.36 -27.10 19.50
N ASN A 10 -27.46 -27.91 18.99
CA ASN A 10 -27.12 -28.00 17.57
C ASN A 10 -27.23 -29.45 17.10
N ALA A 11 -27.46 -29.65 15.79
CA ALA A 11 -27.48 -31.00 15.23
C ALA A 11 -26.15 -31.73 15.53
N PRO A 12 -26.15 -33.03 15.83
CA PRO A 12 -24.95 -33.78 16.23
C PRO A 12 -23.79 -33.71 15.23
N THR A 13 -24.09 -33.49 13.96
CA THR A 13 -23.12 -33.36 12.85
C THR A 13 -22.57 -31.94 12.65
N SER A 14 -23.05 -30.96 13.43
CA SER A 14 -22.67 -29.55 13.28
C SER A 14 -21.24 -29.30 13.75
N LYS A 15 -20.37 -28.81 12.87
CA LYS A 15 -18.98 -28.44 13.23
C LYS A 15 -18.88 -27.10 13.97
N PHE A 16 -19.91 -26.26 13.84
CA PHE A 16 -20.00 -24.93 14.43
C PHE A 16 -21.39 -24.71 15.03
N CYS A 17 -21.47 -23.90 16.07
CA CYS A 17 -22.74 -23.55 16.69
C CYS A 17 -23.55 -22.63 15.76
N ALA A 18 -24.80 -23.02 15.49
CA ALA A 18 -25.76 -22.28 14.67
C ALA A 18 -26.31 -21.02 15.35
N SER A 19 -25.80 -20.60 16.51
CA SER A 19 -26.12 -19.30 17.12
C SER A 19 -24.90 -18.41 17.23
N CYS A 20 -23.82 -18.89 17.84
CA CYS A 20 -22.67 -18.04 18.12
C CYS A 20 -21.46 -18.28 17.20
N GLY A 21 -21.54 -19.25 16.28
CA GLY A 21 -20.44 -19.60 15.37
C GLY A 21 -19.25 -20.28 16.04
N HIS A 22 -19.27 -20.49 17.36
CA HIS A 22 -18.20 -21.15 18.09
C HIS A 22 -18.04 -22.60 17.60
N ARG A 23 -16.79 -23.05 17.41
CA ARG A 23 -16.50 -24.41 16.95
C ARG A 23 -16.96 -25.38 18.01
N LEU A 24 -17.80 -26.33 17.62
CA LEU A 24 -18.24 -27.41 18.49
C LEU A 24 -17.11 -28.44 18.41
N ASN A 25 -16.21 -28.43 19.40
CA ASN A 25 -15.00 -29.25 19.39
C ASN A 25 -15.35 -30.71 19.16
N GLY A 26 -14.91 -31.26 18.02
CA GLY A 26 -14.93 -32.68 17.74
C GLY A 26 -13.88 -33.37 18.60
N GLN A 27 -14.31 -33.95 19.72
CA GLN A 27 -13.61 -35.12 20.24
C GLN A 27 -13.87 -36.28 19.28
N PRO A 28 -12.83 -36.94 18.74
CA PRO A 28 -13.02 -38.25 18.13
C PRO A 28 -13.54 -39.20 19.21
N THR A 29 -14.61 -39.90 18.88
CA THR A 29 -15.03 -41.11 19.57
C THR A 29 -13.82 -42.01 19.77
N PHE A 30 -13.58 -42.42 21.02
CA PHE A 30 -12.52 -43.36 21.39
C PHE A 30 -12.50 -44.57 20.45
N GLY A 31 -11.38 -44.76 19.78
CA GLY A 31 -11.05 -45.93 18.98
C GLY A 31 -9.54 -46.10 19.03
N VAL A 32 -9.10 -46.91 19.98
CA VAL A 32 -7.71 -47.35 20.16
C VAL A 32 -7.29 -48.10 18.89
N ASN A 33 -6.22 -47.64 18.23
CA ASN A 33 -5.16 -48.51 17.73
C ASN A 33 -3.97 -47.64 17.28
N ALA A 34 -2.91 -47.69 18.08
CA ALA A 34 -1.59 -47.21 17.74
C ALA A 34 -0.93 -48.26 16.84
N ALA A 35 -0.59 -47.88 15.61
CA ALA A 35 0.41 -48.58 14.81
C ALA A 35 1.28 -47.54 14.10
N THR A 36 2.47 -47.38 14.66
CA THR A 36 3.75 -46.95 14.05
C THR A 36 3.78 -46.77 12.53
N SER A 37 4.18 -45.57 12.08
CA SER A 37 4.88 -45.37 10.80
C SER A 37 6.34 -45.01 11.06
N PRO A 38 7.31 -45.68 10.41
CA PRO A 38 8.68 -45.22 10.39
C PRO A 38 8.96 -44.30 9.19
N LEU A 39 9.71 -43.25 9.51
CA LEU A 39 10.88 -42.69 8.83
C LEU A 39 10.94 -42.58 7.30
N ALA A 40 11.17 -41.33 6.87
CA ALA A 40 11.51 -40.91 5.53
C ALA A 40 12.81 -41.52 5.01
N GLY A 41 12.78 -41.95 3.75
CA GLY A 41 13.95 -42.29 2.94
C GLY A 41 13.78 -41.69 1.54
N ALA A 42 14.79 -40.93 1.11
CA ALA A 42 14.90 -40.35 -0.21
C ALA A 42 15.31 -41.40 -1.26
N SER A 43 14.76 -41.32 -2.48
CA SER A 43 15.52 -41.63 -3.70
C SER A 43 14.80 -41.20 -4.99
N THR A 44 15.63 -40.69 -5.88
CA THR A 44 15.52 -40.41 -7.32
C THR A 44 14.71 -41.40 -8.18
N GLY A 45 14.02 -40.84 -9.18
CA GLY A 45 14.29 -41.15 -10.60
C GLY A 45 13.46 -42.22 -11.33
N THR A 46 12.85 -41.76 -12.45
CA THR A 46 12.67 -42.45 -13.75
C THR A 46 11.62 -43.57 -13.93
N GLY A 47 10.85 -43.47 -15.02
CA GLY A 47 10.40 -44.63 -15.78
C GLY A 47 8.89 -44.90 -15.85
N ILE A 48 8.30 -44.59 -17.00
CA ILE A 48 6.98 -44.98 -17.53
C ILE A 48 7.09 -46.42 -18.13
N PRO A 49 6.06 -47.17 -18.62
CA PRO A 49 4.60 -47.32 -18.34
C PRO A 49 4.12 -48.79 -18.11
N ALA A 50 2.80 -48.94 -17.89
CA ALA A 50 1.87 -49.81 -18.64
C ALA A 50 1.26 -51.07 -17.96
N VAL A 51 -0.04 -51.22 -18.28
CA VAL A 51 -0.85 -52.44 -18.40
C VAL A 51 -1.43 -53.10 -17.14
N GLY A 52 -2.75 -53.31 -17.19
CA GLY A 52 -3.31 -54.63 -16.89
C GLY A 52 -4.12 -54.73 -15.62
N GLY A 53 -5.45 -54.77 -15.77
CA GLY A 53 -6.36 -55.09 -14.68
C GLY A 53 -6.29 -56.56 -14.26
N MET A 54 -6.73 -56.83 -13.04
CA MET A 54 -7.33 -58.12 -12.69
C MET A 54 -8.16 -57.96 -11.42
N SER A 55 -9.41 -58.40 -11.52
CA SER A 55 -10.36 -58.59 -10.44
C SER A 55 -9.91 -59.72 -9.51
N THR A 56 -10.24 -59.64 -8.22
CA THR A 56 -10.79 -60.77 -7.44
C THR A 56 -11.26 -60.30 -6.04
N PRO A 57 -12.27 -60.98 -5.46
CA PRO A 57 -12.92 -60.59 -4.20
C PRO A 57 -12.28 -61.32 -3.01
N ASN A 58 -12.37 -60.77 -1.79
CA ASN A 58 -12.32 -61.65 -0.63
C ASN A 58 -12.97 -61.12 0.67
N THR A 59 -13.79 -62.05 1.19
CA THR A 59 -14.33 -62.32 2.52
C THR A 59 -13.87 -61.56 3.78
N THR A 60 -14.87 -61.33 4.64
CA THR A 60 -14.90 -60.92 6.05
C THR A 60 -14.08 -61.85 6.97
N PRO A 61 -13.66 -61.36 8.15
CA PRO A 61 -14.18 -62.03 9.36
C PRO A 61 -14.64 -61.09 10.48
N GLU A 62 -15.72 -61.56 11.10
CA GLU A 62 -16.39 -61.12 12.32
C GLU A 62 -15.43 -61.14 13.53
N SER A 63 -15.36 -60.03 14.27
CA SER A 63 -14.51 -59.91 15.46
C SER A 63 -15.38 -59.62 16.69
N GLN A 64 -15.27 -60.54 17.66
CA GLN A 64 -16.01 -60.61 18.92
C GLN A 64 -15.62 -59.46 19.86
N VAL A 65 -16.62 -58.84 20.48
CA VAL A 65 -16.49 -57.78 21.49
C VAL A 65 -16.35 -58.39 22.89
N PRO A 66 -15.29 -58.11 23.66
CA PRO A 66 -15.22 -58.49 25.07
C PRO A 66 -15.98 -57.49 25.98
N PRO A 67 -16.51 -57.95 27.13
CA PRO A 67 -17.32 -57.13 28.04
C PRO A 67 -16.50 -56.09 28.81
N ALA A 68 -17.13 -54.93 29.07
CA ALA A 68 -16.56 -53.76 29.73
C ALA A 68 -16.27 -54.00 31.22
N PRO A 69 -15.15 -53.48 31.78
CA PRO A 69 -14.89 -53.54 33.21
C PRO A 69 -15.56 -52.37 33.97
N ASN A 70 -16.15 -52.79 35.09
CA ASN A 70 -16.64 -52.10 36.28
C ASN A 70 -16.30 -50.61 36.48
N GLY A 71 -17.35 -49.89 36.87
CA GLY A 71 -17.37 -48.45 37.12
C GLY A 71 -16.46 -47.97 38.24
N MET A 72 -15.93 -46.77 38.03
CA MET A 72 -15.35 -45.94 39.07
C MET A 72 -16.42 -45.05 39.73
N PRO A 73 -16.31 -44.78 41.04
CA PRO A 73 -17.23 -43.93 41.79
C PRO A 73 -17.18 -42.48 41.32
N SER A 74 -18.35 -41.93 41.00
CA SER A 74 -18.57 -40.54 40.62
C SER A 74 -18.36 -39.60 41.82
N ILE A 75 -17.31 -38.79 41.76
CA ILE A 75 -17.12 -37.66 42.68
C ILE A 75 -18.17 -36.58 42.32
N PRO A 76 -19.01 -36.12 43.26
CA PRO A 76 -19.96 -35.05 43.00
C PRO A 76 -19.21 -33.76 42.64
N LEU A 77 -19.37 -33.28 41.41
CA LEU A 77 -18.86 -31.96 41.06
C LEU A 77 -19.64 -30.88 41.82
N PRO A 78 -18.96 -29.83 42.31
CA PRO A 78 -19.60 -28.71 42.99
C PRO A 78 -20.64 -28.04 42.08
N PRO A 79 -21.79 -27.60 42.63
CA PRO A 79 -22.83 -26.94 41.85
C PRO A 79 -22.24 -25.72 41.14
N LYS A 80 -22.29 -25.74 39.79
CA LYS A 80 -21.87 -24.60 38.98
C LYS A 80 -22.68 -23.37 39.42
N PRO A 81 -22.04 -22.23 39.68
CA PRO A 81 -22.75 -21.00 39.98
C PRO A 81 -23.70 -20.73 38.82
N GLN A 82 -25.00 -20.66 39.14
CA GLN A 82 -26.03 -20.26 38.19
C GLN A 82 -25.68 -18.85 37.72
N GLN A 83 -25.03 -18.76 36.56
CA GLN A 83 -24.97 -17.50 35.82
C GLN A 83 -26.42 -17.21 35.42
N GLN A 84 -27.06 -16.33 36.18
CA GLN A 84 -28.25 -15.60 35.75
C GLN A 84 -27.85 -14.82 34.50
N THR A 85 -27.98 -15.46 33.35
CA THR A 85 -28.04 -14.78 32.07
C THR A 85 -29.36 -14.03 32.07
N THR A 86 -29.34 -12.79 32.54
CA THR A 86 -30.41 -11.83 32.28
C THR A 86 -30.41 -11.65 30.77
N ALA A 87 -31.16 -12.51 30.07
CA ALA A 87 -31.50 -12.32 28.68
C ALA A 87 -32.34 -11.05 28.67
N GLN A 88 -31.65 -9.92 28.49
CA GLN A 88 -32.26 -8.63 28.26
C GLN A 88 -33.09 -8.83 27.00
N GLN A 89 -34.39 -9.09 27.18
CA GLN A 89 -35.38 -9.16 26.12
C GLN A 89 -35.34 -7.79 25.46
N THR A 90 -34.51 -7.70 24.42
CA THR A 90 -34.51 -6.53 23.56
C THR A 90 -35.90 -6.50 22.97
N PRO A 91 -36.71 -5.45 23.25
CA PRO A 91 -38.08 -5.39 22.80
C PRO A 91 -38.10 -5.70 21.31
N THR A 92 -38.87 -6.71 20.94
CA THR A 92 -38.99 -7.19 19.56
C THR A 92 -39.46 -5.99 18.74
N ALA A 93 -38.54 -5.36 18.01
CA ALA A 93 -38.85 -4.18 17.23
C ALA A 93 -39.98 -4.53 16.27
N GLN A 94 -41.07 -3.75 16.28
CA GLN A 94 -42.17 -3.97 15.37
C GLN A 94 -41.62 -4.00 13.93
N PRO A 95 -41.97 -5.02 13.12
CA PRO A 95 -41.50 -5.12 11.76
C PRO A 95 -41.89 -3.85 11.01
N MET A 96 -40.88 -3.11 10.55
CA MET A 96 -41.06 -1.89 9.78
C MET A 96 -41.84 -2.22 8.51
N ALA A 97 -42.81 -1.40 8.12
CA ALA A 97 -43.55 -1.59 6.87
C ALA A 97 -42.55 -1.69 5.69
N PRO A 98 -42.77 -2.60 4.71
CA PRO A 98 -41.85 -2.81 3.59
C PRO A 98 -41.44 -1.51 2.89
N ASP A 99 -42.40 -0.61 2.67
CA ASP A 99 -42.19 0.66 1.99
C ASP A 99 -41.37 1.65 2.82
N ALA A 100 -41.51 1.62 4.14
CA ALA A 100 -40.73 2.46 5.04
C ALA A 100 -39.24 2.07 5.02
N PHE A 101 -38.96 0.77 4.86
CA PHE A 101 -37.61 0.25 4.75
C PHE A 101 -36.94 0.69 3.44
N ASP A 102 -37.62 0.52 2.30
CA ASP A 102 -37.04 0.86 0.99
C ASP A 102 -36.84 2.37 0.86
N LYS A 103 -37.77 3.16 1.40
CA LYS A 103 -37.58 4.60 1.55
C LYS A 103 -36.38 4.91 2.42
N ALA A 104 -36.25 4.29 3.60
CA ALA A 104 -35.11 4.49 4.49
C ALA A 104 -33.76 4.10 3.88
N ASN A 105 -33.73 3.11 2.99
CA ASN A 105 -32.52 2.65 2.30
C ASN A 105 -32.15 3.52 1.08
N THR A 106 -33.03 4.39 0.61
CA THR A 106 -32.80 5.28 -0.56
C THR A 106 -32.72 6.75 -0.18
N THR A 107 -33.23 7.15 0.97
CA THR A 107 -33.13 8.52 1.49
C THR A 107 -31.78 8.77 2.15
N TRP A 108 -30.89 9.46 1.43
CA TRP A 108 -29.64 9.95 1.99
C TRP A 108 -29.87 11.23 2.77
N THR A 109 -29.50 11.26 4.05
CA THR A 109 -29.35 12.53 4.77
C THR A 109 -27.95 13.09 4.61
N LEU A 110 -27.78 14.41 4.82
CA LEU A 110 -26.46 15.03 4.82
C LEU A 110 -25.54 14.36 5.84
N MET A 111 -26.09 14.03 7.01
CA MET A 111 -25.37 13.30 8.06
C MET A 111 -24.94 11.92 7.55
N ASP A 112 -25.79 11.20 6.82
CA ASP A 112 -25.40 9.89 6.27
C ASP A 112 -24.33 10.03 5.20
N VAL A 113 -24.36 11.06 4.35
CA VAL A 113 -23.30 11.29 3.36
C VAL A 113 -21.98 11.68 4.02
N MET A 114 -22.05 12.59 4.99
CA MET A 114 -20.93 12.95 5.85
C MET A 114 -20.46 11.77 6.70
N LYS A 115 -21.23 10.69 6.85
CA LYS A 115 -20.81 9.50 7.57
C LYS A 115 -20.30 8.39 6.66
N GLU A 116 -20.91 8.21 5.50
CA GLU A 116 -20.78 7.01 4.69
C GLU A 116 -20.05 7.24 3.36
N ARG A 117 -19.87 8.51 2.95
CA ARG A 117 -19.39 8.92 1.62
C ARG A 117 -18.47 10.15 1.67
N THR A 118 -17.60 10.20 2.69
CA THR A 118 -16.77 11.37 3.01
C THR A 118 -15.61 11.63 2.06
N LEU A 119 -15.22 10.67 1.21
CA LEU A 119 -14.05 10.84 0.35
C LEU A 119 -14.19 12.01 -0.64
N ILE A 120 -15.32 12.14 -1.31
CA ILE A 120 -15.55 13.25 -2.25
C ILE A 120 -15.56 14.59 -1.49
N PRO A 121 -16.34 14.75 -0.40
CA PRO A 121 -16.24 15.91 0.50
C PRO A 121 -14.81 16.23 0.94
N PHE A 122 -14.04 15.21 1.34
CA PHE A 122 -12.67 15.35 1.81
C PHE A 122 -11.72 15.79 0.69
N ILE A 123 -11.84 15.24 -0.51
CA ILE A 123 -11.04 15.66 -1.67
C ILE A 123 -11.34 17.12 -2.00
N VAL A 124 -12.61 17.52 -2.01
CA VAL A 124 -13.01 18.92 -2.25
C VAL A 124 -12.44 19.84 -1.17
N ALA A 125 -12.49 19.42 0.10
CA ALA A 125 -11.89 20.13 1.22
C ALA A 125 -10.36 20.25 1.09
N LEU A 126 -9.68 19.18 0.67
CA LEU A 126 -8.23 19.14 0.52
C LEU A 126 -7.76 20.04 -0.63
N ILE A 127 -8.45 20.03 -1.76
CA ILE A 127 -8.16 20.93 -2.90
C ILE A 127 -8.30 22.39 -2.45
N ALA A 128 -9.38 22.71 -1.74
CA ALA A 128 -9.56 24.03 -1.18
C ALA A 128 -8.45 24.38 -0.17
N PHE A 129 -8.12 23.47 0.74
CA PHE A 129 -7.05 23.68 1.73
C PHE A 129 -5.69 23.97 1.07
N VAL A 130 -5.30 23.20 0.05
CA VAL A 130 -4.01 23.38 -0.65
C VAL A 130 -3.96 24.73 -1.38
N ASN A 131 -5.05 25.15 -2.02
CA ASN A 131 -5.10 26.43 -2.74
C ASN A 131 -5.02 27.64 -1.79
N PHE A 132 -5.41 27.49 -0.54
CA PHE A 132 -5.47 28.58 0.45
C PHE A 132 -4.45 28.44 1.58
N ILE A 133 -3.50 27.50 1.49
CA ILE A 133 -2.54 27.24 2.57
C ILE A 133 -1.64 28.45 2.86
N GLY A 134 -1.41 29.30 1.84
CA GLY A 134 -0.67 30.56 1.96
C GLY A 134 -1.44 31.68 2.66
N GLU A 135 -2.76 31.56 2.83
CA GLU A 135 -3.61 32.55 3.50
C GLU A 135 -3.79 32.27 5.00
N GLY A 136 -3.01 31.32 5.53
CA GLY A 136 -2.92 31.04 6.96
C GLY A 136 -4.26 30.62 7.58
N ILE A 137 -4.76 31.43 8.52
CA ILE A 137 -5.93 31.12 9.36
C ILE A 137 -7.20 30.88 8.52
N LEU A 138 -7.31 31.49 7.34
CA LEU A 138 -8.48 31.34 6.45
C LEU A 138 -8.57 29.96 5.77
N ALA A 139 -7.47 29.20 5.69
CA ALA A 139 -7.47 27.89 5.03
C ALA A 139 -8.42 26.88 5.70
N ILE A 140 -8.54 26.93 7.03
CA ILE A 140 -9.36 26.01 7.81
C ILE A 140 -10.88 26.21 7.55
N PRO A 141 -11.47 27.41 7.73
CA PRO A 141 -12.90 27.61 7.46
C PRO A 141 -13.24 27.37 5.99
N ILE A 142 -12.35 27.69 5.05
CA ILE A 142 -12.53 27.39 3.63
C ILE A 142 -12.57 25.88 3.38
N ALA A 143 -11.66 25.11 3.98
CA ALA A 143 -11.65 23.65 3.86
C ALA A 143 -12.91 23.02 4.44
N VAL A 144 -13.39 23.51 5.60
CA VAL A 144 -14.65 23.05 6.21
C VAL A 144 -15.84 23.38 5.31
N GLY A 145 -15.92 24.60 4.77
CA GLY A 145 -16.98 24.99 3.84
C GLY A 145 -16.99 24.12 2.58
N ALA A 146 -15.81 23.89 1.98
CA ALA A 146 -15.62 23.02 0.83
C ALA A 146 -16.01 21.57 1.13
N TYR A 147 -15.71 21.05 2.33
CA TYR A 147 -16.18 19.73 2.77
C TYR A 147 -17.71 19.64 2.78
N VAL A 148 -18.39 20.62 3.38
CA VAL A 148 -19.86 20.65 3.47
C VAL A 148 -20.48 20.73 2.07
N VAL A 149 -19.95 21.59 1.20
CA VAL A 149 -20.40 21.70 -0.20
C VAL A 149 -20.23 20.36 -0.93
N GLY A 150 -19.07 19.72 -0.82
CA GLY A 150 -18.83 18.40 -1.40
C GLY A 150 -19.79 17.32 -0.86
N ALA A 151 -20.18 17.41 0.41
CA ALA A 151 -21.16 16.50 1.03
C ALA A 151 -22.56 16.74 0.48
N VAL A 152 -22.99 17.98 0.33
CA VAL A 152 -24.28 18.32 -0.28
C VAL A 152 -24.33 17.86 -1.74
N LEU A 153 -23.29 18.12 -2.53
CA LEU A 153 -23.23 17.66 -3.92
C LEU A 153 -23.28 16.14 -4.05
N THR A 154 -22.56 15.43 -3.17
CA THR A 154 -22.59 13.96 -3.13
C THR A 154 -23.97 13.44 -2.75
N MET A 155 -24.64 14.08 -1.78
CA MET A 155 -26.01 13.75 -1.39
C MET A 155 -26.98 13.90 -2.56
N LEU A 156 -26.96 15.05 -3.24
CA LEU A 156 -27.82 15.32 -4.39
C LEU A 156 -27.56 14.30 -5.50
N TYR A 157 -26.31 13.97 -5.77
CA TYR A 157 -25.95 12.94 -6.74
C TYR A 157 -26.51 11.55 -6.39
N LEU A 158 -26.39 11.14 -5.12
CA LEU A 158 -26.86 9.83 -4.66
C LEU A 158 -28.38 9.72 -4.67
N GLN A 159 -29.08 10.79 -4.25
CA GLN A 159 -30.53 10.89 -4.31
C GLN A 159 -31.02 10.88 -5.76
N TRP A 160 -30.40 11.68 -6.64
CA TRP A 160 -30.76 11.74 -8.06
C TRP A 160 -30.59 10.39 -8.77
N ARG A 161 -29.54 9.63 -8.42
CA ARG A 161 -29.30 8.29 -8.97
C ARG A 161 -30.07 7.17 -8.27
N GLY A 162 -30.85 7.48 -7.22
CA GLY A 162 -31.56 6.47 -6.43
C GLY A 162 -30.64 5.38 -5.88
N ARG A 163 -29.39 5.72 -5.54
CA ARG A 163 -28.41 4.71 -5.07
C ARG A 163 -28.78 4.26 -3.66
N PRO A 164 -29.00 2.96 -3.38
CA PRO A 164 -29.32 2.52 -2.04
C PRO A 164 -28.10 2.56 -1.10
N HIS A 165 -28.33 2.69 0.21
CA HIS A 165 -27.30 2.57 1.25
C HIS A 165 -26.68 1.17 1.27
N VAL A 166 -27.53 0.14 1.09
CA VAL A 166 -27.13 -1.27 1.09
C VAL A 166 -27.63 -2.02 -0.13
N GLU A 167 -26.84 -3.01 -0.53
CA GLU A 167 -27.14 -3.96 -1.60
C GLU A 167 -28.53 -4.59 -1.40
N GLU A 168 -29.36 -4.58 -2.44
CA GLU A 168 -30.73 -5.08 -2.41
C GLU A 168 -30.87 -6.53 -1.88
N PRO A 169 -29.98 -7.49 -2.22
CA PRO A 169 -30.01 -8.83 -1.62
C PRO A 169 -29.88 -8.84 -0.10
N LEU A 170 -29.03 -7.97 0.46
CA LEU A 170 -28.85 -7.87 1.91
C LEU A 170 -30.06 -7.23 2.59
N VAL A 171 -30.71 -6.28 1.92
CA VAL A 171 -31.98 -5.70 2.36
C VAL A 171 -33.06 -6.78 2.46
N ARG A 172 -33.22 -7.59 1.42
CA ARG A 172 -34.19 -8.71 1.41
C ARG A 172 -33.91 -9.71 2.54
N TYR A 173 -32.63 -10.02 2.78
CA TYR A 173 -32.22 -10.86 3.90
C TYR A 173 -32.59 -10.25 5.26
N CYS A 174 -32.22 -8.98 5.49
CA CYS A 174 -32.51 -8.29 6.75
C CYS A 174 -34.02 -8.20 7.02
N ARG A 175 -34.81 -7.91 5.98
CA ARG A 175 -36.29 -7.90 6.06
C ARG A 175 -36.83 -9.27 6.47
N ALA A 176 -36.37 -10.34 5.82
CA ALA A 176 -36.81 -11.70 6.13
C ALA A 176 -36.46 -12.14 7.56
N LYS A 177 -35.38 -11.61 8.13
CA LYS A 177 -34.92 -11.93 9.50
C LYS A 177 -35.37 -10.93 10.56
N GLY A 178 -36.10 -9.87 10.19
CA GLY A 178 -36.48 -8.80 11.11
C GLY A 178 -35.29 -8.02 11.69
N ILE A 179 -34.16 -7.96 10.97
CA ILE A 179 -32.95 -7.26 11.39
C ILE A 179 -33.05 -5.82 10.90
N ASP A 180 -32.91 -4.83 11.80
CA ASP A 180 -32.82 -3.43 11.40
C ASP A 180 -31.48 -3.20 10.66
N PRO A 181 -31.50 -2.90 9.35
CA PRO A 181 -30.30 -2.71 8.56
C PRO A 181 -29.48 -1.52 9.08
N ARG A 182 -30.11 -0.49 9.66
CA ARG A 182 -29.44 0.72 10.14
C ARG A 182 -28.47 0.41 11.27
N THR A 183 -28.77 -0.59 12.09
CA THR A 183 -27.89 -1.01 13.19
C THR A 183 -26.58 -1.62 12.69
N GLN A 184 -26.60 -2.21 11.49
CA GLN A 184 -25.47 -2.91 10.86
C GLN A 184 -24.82 -2.08 9.74
N MET A 185 -25.50 -1.02 9.27
CA MET A 185 -25.05 -0.04 8.29
C MET A 185 -24.10 1.02 8.83
N LYS A 186 -23.92 1.15 10.16
CA LYS A 186 -23.10 2.22 10.81
C LYS A 186 -21.61 2.27 10.41
N PHE A 187 -21.16 1.47 9.45
CA PHE A 187 -19.77 1.04 9.33
C PHE A 187 -18.97 1.56 8.13
N THR A 188 -19.44 2.58 7.42
CA THR A 188 -18.73 3.08 6.24
C THR A 188 -17.62 4.10 6.54
N TRP A 189 -17.57 4.70 7.74
CA TRP A 189 -16.49 5.62 8.14
C TRP A 189 -15.10 4.98 8.12
N TYR A 190 -15.02 3.71 8.46
CA TYR A 190 -13.76 3.08 8.80
C TYR A 190 -12.85 2.79 7.61
N SER A 191 -13.43 2.60 6.43
CA SER A 191 -12.64 2.50 5.19
C SER A 191 -11.93 3.83 4.91
N TYR A 192 -12.57 4.97 5.16
CA TYR A 192 -11.98 6.28 4.89
C TYR A 192 -10.89 6.65 5.90
N TYR A 193 -11.08 6.32 7.18
CA TYR A 193 -10.00 6.48 8.17
C TYR A 193 -8.74 5.72 7.76
N SER A 194 -8.88 4.50 7.23
CA SER A 194 -7.72 3.75 6.76
C SER A 194 -7.00 4.47 5.61
N THR A 195 -7.73 5.09 4.68
CA THR A 195 -7.15 5.85 3.57
C THR A 195 -6.49 7.16 4.04
N ILE A 196 -7.17 7.94 4.88
CA ILE A 196 -6.63 9.19 5.45
C ILE A 196 -5.39 8.89 6.28
N MET A 197 -5.44 7.90 7.18
CA MET A 197 -4.28 7.44 7.92
C MET A 197 -3.18 6.93 7.00
N GLY A 198 -3.52 6.32 5.87
CA GLY A 198 -2.58 5.97 4.82
C GLY A 198 -1.83 7.15 4.23
N PHE A 199 -2.55 8.22 3.86
CA PHE A 199 -1.92 9.44 3.36
C PHE A 199 -1.05 10.13 4.41
N VAL A 200 -1.52 10.20 5.65
CA VAL A 200 -0.73 10.75 6.77
C VAL A 200 0.52 9.90 6.99
N LEU A 201 0.40 8.58 7.02
CA LEU A 201 1.55 7.69 7.17
C LEU A 201 2.51 7.80 5.98
N TRP A 202 1.99 7.92 4.76
CA TRP A 202 2.78 8.12 3.55
C TRP A 202 3.60 9.40 3.64
N ALA A 203 2.97 10.52 4.01
CA ALA A 203 3.64 11.79 4.17
C ALA A 203 4.70 11.72 5.29
N VAL A 204 4.32 11.26 6.49
CA VAL A 204 5.24 11.19 7.65
C VAL A 204 6.42 10.26 7.36
N VAL A 205 6.17 9.04 6.89
CA VAL A 205 7.24 8.07 6.59
C VAL A 205 8.08 8.54 5.41
N GLY A 206 7.47 9.12 4.38
CA GLY A 206 8.16 9.68 3.23
C GLY A 206 9.10 10.82 3.62
N THR A 207 8.63 11.76 4.44
CA THR A 207 9.44 12.86 4.97
C THR A 207 10.57 12.35 5.87
N LEU A 208 10.31 11.41 6.78
CA LEU A 208 11.35 10.86 7.65
C LEU A 208 12.43 10.11 6.86
N LEU A 209 12.04 9.31 5.85
CA LEU A 209 12.97 8.63 4.96
C LEU A 209 13.78 9.62 4.11
N TYR A 210 13.14 10.67 3.61
CA TYR A 210 13.83 11.75 2.88
C TYR A 210 14.87 12.44 3.76
N LEU A 211 14.51 12.85 4.97
CA LEU A 211 15.44 13.49 5.91
C LEU A 211 16.61 12.57 6.27
N LEU A 212 16.34 11.28 6.50
CA LEU A 212 17.38 10.29 6.78
C LEU A 212 18.34 10.13 5.59
N LEU A 213 17.81 10.02 4.36
CA LEU A 213 18.65 9.89 3.17
C LEU A 213 19.46 11.16 2.88
N MET A 214 18.88 12.34 3.07
CA MET A 214 19.60 13.61 2.96
C MET A 214 20.72 13.70 4.00
N GLN A 215 20.49 13.25 5.24
CA GLN A 215 21.51 13.22 6.28
C GLN A 215 22.67 12.26 5.94
N ILE A 216 22.38 11.13 5.29
CA ILE A 216 23.41 10.16 4.88
C ILE A 216 24.18 10.67 3.66
N ALA A 217 23.50 11.26 2.69
CA ALA A 217 24.08 11.74 1.45
C ALA A 217 24.86 13.06 1.62
N GLY A 218 24.57 13.84 2.67
CA GLY A 218 25.24 15.11 2.91
C GLY A 218 25.04 16.12 1.78
N ASP A 219 26.01 17.01 1.58
CA ASP A 219 25.94 18.07 0.56
C ASP A 219 26.02 17.51 -0.87
N GLU A 220 26.56 16.30 -1.05
CA GLU A 220 26.65 15.64 -2.35
C GLU A 220 25.27 15.39 -2.98
N ALA A 221 24.21 15.28 -2.16
CA ALA A 221 22.84 15.14 -2.64
C ALA A 221 22.36 16.34 -3.47
N TYR A 222 22.96 17.51 -3.30
CA TYR A 222 22.61 18.72 -4.04
C TYR A 222 23.43 18.88 -5.33
N THR A 223 24.62 18.29 -5.40
CA THR A 223 25.53 18.43 -6.54
C THR A 223 25.41 17.27 -7.54
N ASP A 224 25.11 16.06 -7.07
CA ASP A 224 24.91 14.90 -7.94
C ASP A 224 23.42 14.67 -8.21
N ILE A 225 23.02 14.87 -9.47
CA ILE A 225 21.63 14.69 -9.93
C ILE A 225 21.12 13.26 -9.71
N ASN A 226 21.97 12.24 -9.82
CA ASN A 226 21.59 10.85 -9.60
C ASN A 226 21.31 10.62 -8.12
N LEU A 227 22.15 11.17 -7.24
CA LEU A 227 21.96 11.09 -5.80
C LEU A 227 20.73 11.89 -5.36
N ALA A 228 20.48 13.07 -5.93
CA ALA A 228 19.27 13.87 -5.72
C ALA A 228 17.98 13.11 -6.12
N MET A 229 18.00 12.45 -7.29
CA MET A 229 16.87 11.63 -7.74
C MET A 229 16.66 10.42 -6.84
N LEU A 230 17.74 9.73 -6.43
CA LEU A 230 17.67 8.56 -5.56
C LEU A 230 17.11 8.94 -4.18
N THR A 231 17.64 10.00 -3.56
CA THR A 231 17.23 10.52 -2.26
C THR A 231 15.78 11.01 -2.26
N THR A 232 15.21 11.38 -3.42
CA THR A 232 13.80 11.80 -3.53
C THR A 232 12.85 10.65 -3.90
N LEU A 233 13.20 9.83 -4.89
CA LEU A 233 12.33 8.77 -5.42
C LEU A 233 12.23 7.57 -4.48
N VAL A 234 13.34 7.15 -3.86
CA VAL A 234 13.36 5.96 -2.99
C VAL A 234 12.42 6.15 -1.79
N PRO A 235 12.47 7.26 -1.03
CA PRO A 235 11.51 7.53 0.04
C PRO A 235 10.07 7.55 -0.44
N MET A 236 9.79 8.19 -1.58
CA MET A 236 8.44 8.30 -2.13
C MET A 236 7.84 6.93 -2.45
N VAL A 237 8.60 6.07 -3.13
CA VAL A 237 8.16 4.72 -3.50
C VAL A 237 8.03 3.83 -2.26
N LEU A 238 9.05 3.82 -1.39
CA LEU A 238 9.08 2.97 -0.21
C LEU A 238 7.96 3.33 0.78
N SER A 239 7.79 4.63 1.07
CA SER A 239 6.71 5.11 1.93
C SER A 239 5.34 4.78 1.37
N TYR A 240 5.14 4.82 0.04
CA TYR A 240 3.87 4.46 -0.57
C TYR A 240 3.51 2.99 -0.31
N PHE A 241 4.47 2.07 -0.44
CA PHE A 241 4.24 0.66 -0.13
C PHE A 241 3.95 0.42 1.35
N ILE A 242 4.69 1.09 2.25
CA ILE A 242 4.46 1.03 3.70
C ILE A 242 3.06 1.53 4.04
N ALA A 243 2.69 2.72 3.55
CA ALA A 243 1.37 3.32 3.72
C ALA A 243 0.26 2.41 3.21
N LYS A 244 0.39 1.91 1.98
CA LYS A 244 -0.57 0.99 1.37
C LYS A 244 -0.76 -0.29 2.20
N TYR A 245 0.33 -0.86 2.72
CA TYR A 245 0.26 -2.04 3.56
C TYR A 245 -0.41 -1.75 4.91
N ALA A 246 -0.06 -0.62 5.54
CA ALA A 246 -0.68 -0.16 6.78
C ALA A 246 -2.19 0.08 6.62
N VAL A 247 -2.62 0.78 5.55
CA VAL A 247 -4.04 0.96 5.21
C VAL A 247 -4.76 -0.37 5.15
N LYS A 248 -4.16 -1.36 4.47
CA LYS A 248 -4.74 -2.70 4.33
C LYS A 248 -4.90 -3.40 5.68
N LEU A 249 -3.92 -3.28 6.57
CA LEU A 249 -3.99 -3.85 7.93
C LEU A 249 -5.04 -3.15 8.78
N ILE A 250 -5.08 -1.82 8.76
CA ILE A 250 -6.05 -1.01 9.49
C ILE A 250 -7.46 -1.36 9.00
N ALA A 251 -7.71 -1.34 7.69
CA ALA A 251 -9.00 -1.72 7.12
C ALA A 251 -9.43 -3.12 7.56
N LYS A 252 -8.52 -4.11 7.49
CA LYS A 252 -8.78 -5.48 7.94
C LYS A 252 -9.14 -5.55 9.43
N ALA A 253 -8.39 -4.87 10.29
CA ALA A 253 -8.64 -4.84 11.73
C ALA A 253 -10.00 -4.22 12.03
N ILE A 254 -10.36 -3.17 11.30
CA ILE A 254 -11.62 -2.50 11.53
C ILE A 254 -12.80 -3.36 11.06
N TYR A 255 -12.72 -3.97 9.86
CA TYR A 255 -13.74 -4.90 9.38
C TYR A 255 -13.92 -6.13 10.31
N ALA A 256 -12.83 -6.58 10.95
CA ALA A 256 -12.93 -7.63 11.96
C ALA A 256 -13.69 -7.17 13.21
N ARG A 257 -13.54 -5.90 13.60
CA ARG A 257 -14.22 -5.30 14.74
C ARG A 257 -15.70 -5.04 14.49
N SER A 258 -16.11 -4.68 13.26
CA SER A 258 -17.54 -4.49 12.94
C SER A 258 -18.36 -5.75 12.98
N ARG A 259 -17.77 -6.86 12.51
CA ARG A 259 -18.54 -8.03 12.07
C ARG A 259 -19.53 -7.74 10.92
N THR A 260 -19.32 -6.70 10.11
CA THR A 260 -20.21 -6.32 9.00
C THR A 260 -20.28 -7.36 7.89
N ASN A 261 -19.29 -8.24 7.82
CA ASN A 261 -19.24 -9.30 6.83
C ASN A 261 -20.06 -10.52 7.24
N ASP A 262 -20.37 -10.69 8.53
CA ASP A 262 -21.06 -11.88 9.03
C ASP A 262 -22.48 -11.97 8.44
N LEU A 263 -23.22 -10.85 8.41
CA LEU A 263 -24.55 -10.80 7.78
C LEU A 263 -24.50 -11.06 6.27
N ARG A 264 -23.49 -10.54 5.58
CA ARG A 264 -23.33 -10.77 4.14
C ARG A 264 -23.04 -12.23 3.85
N ILE A 265 -22.16 -12.85 4.64
CA ILE A 265 -21.84 -14.27 4.52
C ILE A 265 -23.10 -15.11 4.79
N ALA A 266 -23.87 -14.76 5.82
CA ALA A 266 -25.14 -15.42 6.12
C ALA A 266 -26.14 -15.29 4.96
N ALA A 267 -26.33 -14.07 4.43
CA ALA A 267 -27.20 -13.82 3.28
C ALA A 267 -26.76 -14.58 2.02
N ILE A 268 -25.45 -14.67 1.75
CA ILE A 268 -24.91 -15.47 0.64
C ILE A 268 -25.20 -16.96 0.87
N SER A 269 -25.00 -17.46 2.09
CA SER A 269 -25.22 -18.88 2.42
C SER A 269 -26.69 -19.30 2.33
N GLU A 270 -27.61 -18.36 2.58
CA GLU A 270 -29.05 -18.58 2.42
C GLU A 270 -29.56 -18.33 0.99
N GLY A 271 -28.67 -18.04 0.04
CA GLY A 271 -29.02 -17.95 -1.39
C GLY A 271 -29.58 -16.61 -1.84
N TYR A 272 -29.61 -15.57 -1.01
CA TYR A 272 -30.10 -14.23 -1.40
C TYR A 272 -29.26 -13.60 -2.52
N TYR A 273 -28.01 -14.04 -2.67
CA TYR A 273 -27.08 -13.61 -3.71
C TYR A 273 -26.89 -14.63 -4.85
N ALA A 274 -27.75 -15.64 -4.99
CA ALA A 274 -27.54 -16.73 -5.95
C ALA A 274 -27.33 -16.24 -7.41
N GLY A 275 -28.04 -15.18 -7.82
CA GLY A 275 -27.91 -14.61 -9.18
C GLY A 275 -26.67 -13.73 -9.41
N GLU A 276 -25.88 -13.44 -8.38
CA GLU A 276 -24.72 -12.57 -8.47
C GLU A 276 -23.41 -13.31 -8.80
N PHE A 277 -23.37 -14.63 -8.66
CA PHE A 277 -22.14 -15.41 -8.87
C PHE A 277 -22.23 -16.19 -10.18
N LYS A 278 -21.11 -16.30 -10.91
CA LYS A 278 -21.03 -17.10 -12.14
C LYS A 278 -21.12 -18.59 -11.85
N ASP A 279 -20.47 -19.00 -10.75
CA ASP A 279 -20.40 -20.39 -10.32
C ASP A 279 -20.20 -20.47 -8.79
N VAL A 280 -20.36 -21.68 -8.25
CA VAL A 280 -20.18 -21.98 -6.81
C VAL A 280 -18.73 -21.71 -6.35
N ALA A 281 -17.75 -21.80 -7.25
CA ALA A 281 -16.36 -21.54 -6.92
C ALA A 281 -16.09 -20.03 -6.70
N GLU A 282 -16.71 -19.15 -7.48
CA GLU A 282 -16.70 -17.70 -7.28
C GLU A 282 -17.40 -17.34 -5.97
N GLN A 283 -18.56 -17.91 -5.69
CA GLN A 283 -19.28 -17.72 -4.42
C GLN A 283 -18.37 -18.09 -3.23
N ASN A 284 -17.73 -19.26 -3.25
CA ASN A 284 -16.81 -19.70 -2.19
C ASN A 284 -15.59 -18.77 -2.04
N LYS A 285 -15.04 -18.26 -3.16
CA LYS A 285 -13.95 -17.27 -3.12
C LYS A 285 -14.41 -15.95 -2.50
N VAL A 286 -15.63 -15.49 -2.82
CA VAL A 286 -16.21 -14.28 -2.24
C VAL A 286 -16.44 -14.45 -0.74
N ILE A 287 -17.04 -15.56 -0.30
CA ILE A 287 -17.21 -15.89 1.13
C ILE A 287 -15.84 -15.91 1.84
N LEU A 288 -14.82 -16.50 1.21
CA LEU A 288 -13.47 -16.53 1.77
C LEU A 288 -12.85 -15.13 1.89
N MET A 289 -13.10 -14.23 0.94
CA MET A 289 -12.59 -12.85 1.00
C MET A 289 -13.31 -12.02 2.07
N LEU A 290 -14.63 -12.18 2.20
CA LEU A 290 -15.44 -11.52 3.22
C LEU A 290 -15.08 -12.03 4.62
N SER A 291 -14.95 -13.34 4.82
CA SER A 291 -14.55 -13.93 6.13
C SER A 291 -13.14 -13.53 6.54
N LYS A 292 -12.24 -13.32 5.57
CA LYS A 292 -10.89 -12.78 5.83
C LYS A 292 -10.85 -11.27 5.99
N ASN A 293 -12.00 -10.59 5.96
CA ASN A 293 -12.12 -9.14 6.11
C ASN A 293 -11.27 -8.37 5.09
N ARG A 294 -11.22 -8.88 3.85
CA ARG A 294 -10.47 -8.25 2.74
C ARG A 294 -11.33 -7.36 1.85
N ALA A 295 -12.65 -7.51 1.95
CA ALA A 295 -13.64 -6.71 1.24
C ALA A 295 -14.82 -6.42 2.19
N HIS A 296 -15.54 -5.34 1.91
CA HIS A 296 -16.69 -4.89 2.71
C HIS A 296 -18.05 -5.10 2.02
N SER A 297 -18.03 -5.52 0.75
CA SER A 297 -19.20 -5.67 -0.12
C SER A 297 -19.03 -6.88 -1.03
N VAL A 298 -20.13 -7.45 -1.51
CA VAL A 298 -20.09 -8.60 -2.43
C VAL A 298 -19.52 -8.15 -3.78
N ALA A 299 -19.95 -6.99 -4.27
CA ALA A 299 -19.39 -6.38 -5.48
C ALA A 299 -17.89 -6.09 -5.34
N GLY A 300 -17.46 -5.54 -4.20
CA GLY A 300 -16.05 -5.28 -3.92
C GLY A 300 -15.21 -6.56 -3.85
N ALA A 301 -15.74 -7.63 -3.25
CA ALA A 301 -15.08 -8.93 -3.22
C ALA A 301 -14.95 -9.55 -4.62
N LYS A 302 -16.01 -9.50 -5.44
CA LYS A 302 -15.99 -9.94 -6.84
C LYS A 302 -14.95 -9.15 -7.64
N HIS A 303 -14.97 -7.83 -7.52
CA HIS A 303 -13.99 -6.96 -8.18
C HIS A 303 -12.57 -7.29 -7.73
N TYR A 304 -12.33 -7.51 -6.44
CA TYR A 304 -11.02 -7.90 -5.92
C TYR A 304 -10.55 -9.25 -6.48
N ILE A 305 -11.44 -10.25 -6.60
CA ILE A 305 -11.11 -11.55 -7.19
C ILE A 305 -10.75 -11.41 -8.67
N SER A 306 -11.54 -10.63 -9.42
CA SER A 306 -11.27 -10.32 -10.82
C SER A 306 -9.92 -9.59 -10.97
N LEU A 307 -9.69 -8.55 -10.17
CA LEU A 307 -8.47 -7.76 -10.19
C LEU A 307 -7.24 -8.60 -9.81
N MET A 308 -7.33 -9.46 -8.78
CA MET A 308 -6.24 -10.38 -8.42
C MET A 308 -5.94 -11.40 -9.51
N SER A 309 -6.97 -11.87 -10.23
CA SER A 309 -6.76 -12.76 -11.37
C SER A 309 -6.07 -12.07 -12.54
N GLY A 310 -6.36 -10.78 -12.75
CA GLY A 310 -5.69 -9.93 -13.73
C GLY A 310 -4.27 -9.53 -13.30
N LEU A 311 -4.07 -9.12 -12.05
CA LEU A 311 -2.78 -8.73 -11.47
C LEU A 311 -1.78 -9.87 -11.40
N LYS A 312 -2.20 -11.12 -11.27
CA LYS A 312 -1.26 -12.25 -11.41
C LYS A 312 -0.65 -12.28 -12.81
N LYS A 313 -1.41 -11.91 -13.84
CA LYS A 313 -0.92 -11.80 -15.23
C LYS A 313 -0.12 -10.52 -15.43
N ALA A 314 -0.65 -9.39 -14.98
CA ALA A 314 -0.04 -8.07 -15.14
C ALA A 314 1.20 -7.84 -14.25
N GLY A 315 1.27 -8.46 -13.07
CA GLY A 315 2.41 -8.36 -12.16
C GLY A 315 3.63 -9.13 -12.64
N ILE A 316 3.43 -10.26 -13.34
CA ILE A 316 4.51 -10.95 -14.05
C ILE A 316 5.03 -10.04 -15.17
N ILE A 317 4.13 -9.46 -15.97
CA ILE A 317 4.48 -8.54 -17.06
C ILE A 317 5.16 -7.27 -16.53
N GLY A 318 4.62 -6.67 -15.47
CA GLY A 318 5.15 -5.46 -14.84
C GLY A 318 6.49 -5.70 -14.15
N GLY A 319 6.69 -6.86 -13.52
CA GLY A 319 7.98 -7.28 -12.98
C GLY A 319 9.04 -7.42 -14.07
N ILE A 320 8.68 -8.04 -15.21
CA ILE A 320 9.56 -8.14 -16.38
C ILE A 320 9.88 -6.77 -16.96
N ILE A 321 8.88 -5.89 -17.16
CA ILE A 321 9.07 -4.53 -17.68
C ILE A 321 9.95 -3.71 -16.74
N THR A 322 9.71 -3.80 -15.42
CA THR A 322 10.50 -3.06 -14.43
C THR A 322 11.93 -3.59 -14.39
N ALA A 323 12.14 -4.90 -14.49
CA ALA A 323 13.48 -5.48 -14.59
C ALA A 323 14.21 -5.02 -15.87
N ILE A 324 13.54 -5.05 -17.02
CA ILE A 324 14.10 -4.56 -18.30
C ILE A 324 14.42 -3.07 -18.21
N LEU A 325 13.51 -2.23 -17.70
CA LEU A 325 13.73 -0.80 -17.53
C LEU A 325 14.88 -0.54 -16.57
N SER A 326 14.98 -1.28 -15.46
CA SER A 326 16.10 -1.17 -14.51
C SER A 326 17.41 -1.53 -15.18
N ILE A 327 17.48 -2.66 -15.89
CA ILE A 327 18.70 -3.07 -16.61
C ILE A 327 19.09 -2.03 -17.67
N LEU A 328 18.12 -1.46 -18.40
CA LEU A 328 18.39 -0.45 -19.42
C LEU A 328 18.78 0.91 -18.83
N THR A 329 18.12 1.37 -17.76
CA THR A 329 18.44 2.65 -17.12
C THR A 329 19.75 2.58 -16.35
N PHE A 330 19.96 1.56 -15.50
CA PHE A 330 21.23 1.36 -14.80
C PHE A 330 22.37 1.00 -15.77
N GLY A 331 22.10 0.27 -16.86
CA GLY A 331 23.08 -0.02 -17.90
C GLY A 331 23.49 1.21 -18.71
N ALA A 332 22.55 2.08 -19.07
CA ALA A 332 22.83 3.34 -19.76
C ALA A 332 23.58 4.34 -18.86
N LEU A 333 23.19 4.43 -17.58
CA LEU A 333 23.88 5.27 -16.60
C LEU A 333 25.30 4.77 -16.31
N ALA A 334 25.51 3.45 -16.17
CA ALA A 334 26.84 2.89 -16.00
C ALA A 334 27.74 3.11 -17.23
N LYS A 335 27.17 3.13 -18.44
CA LYS A 335 27.91 3.43 -19.67
C LYS A 335 28.26 4.91 -19.79
N LEU A 336 27.32 5.81 -19.49
CA LEU A 336 27.55 7.26 -19.46
C LEU A 336 28.58 7.65 -18.40
N GLY A 337 28.52 7.05 -17.20
CA GLY A 337 29.51 7.28 -16.15
C GLY A 337 30.92 6.92 -16.60
N LYS A 338 31.09 5.76 -17.27
CA LYS A 338 32.40 5.36 -17.82
C LYS A 338 32.91 6.29 -18.92
N GLU A 339 32.04 6.75 -19.83
CA GLU A 339 32.45 7.69 -20.88
C GLU A 339 32.81 9.07 -20.31
N PHE A 340 32.14 9.50 -19.24
CA PHE A 340 32.45 10.75 -18.54
C PHE A 340 33.76 10.66 -17.75
N GLU A 341 34.00 9.53 -17.05
CA GLU A 341 35.24 9.26 -16.31
C GLU A 341 36.46 9.16 -17.26
N LEU A 342 36.28 8.58 -18.45
CA LEU A 342 37.29 8.56 -19.51
C LEU A 342 37.54 9.95 -20.13
N ALA A 343 36.53 10.82 -20.18
CA ALA A 343 36.67 12.18 -20.69
C ALA A 343 37.34 13.15 -19.70
N ILE A 344 37.30 12.85 -18.40
CA ILE A 344 37.91 13.68 -17.34
C ILE A 344 39.32 13.18 -16.95
N SER A 345 39.77 12.05 -17.50
CA SER A 345 41.14 11.56 -17.36
C SER A 345 42.15 12.68 -17.67
N PRO A 346 42.95 13.14 -16.68
CA PRO A 346 43.74 14.36 -16.78
C PRO A 346 44.98 14.08 -17.62
N THR A 347 44.88 14.28 -18.92
CA THR A 347 46.02 14.68 -19.72
C THR A 347 45.68 16.00 -20.39
N ALA A 348 46.51 17.00 -20.07
CA ALA A 348 46.39 18.39 -20.44
C ALA A 348 46.51 18.63 -21.95
N ARG A 349 45.54 18.15 -22.74
CA ARG A 349 45.38 18.50 -24.14
C ARG A 349 44.05 19.20 -24.38
N ALA A 350 44.21 20.52 -24.50
CA ALA A 350 43.40 21.46 -25.24
C ALA A 350 42.00 21.77 -24.70
N GLU A 351 41.90 22.90 -23.99
CA GLU A 351 40.66 23.70 -23.87
C GLU A 351 39.95 23.87 -25.23
N ALA A 352 40.70 23.93 -26.34
CA ALA A 352 40.16 24.00 -27.70
C ALA A 352 39.52 22.69 -28.20
N GLU A 353 40.01 21.52 -27.78
CA GLU A 353 39.37 20.23 -28.09
C GLU A 353 38.17 19.97 -27.18
N TYR A 354 38.23 20.44 -25.93
CA TYR A 354 37.09 20.37 -25.00
C TYR A 354 35.89 21.17 -25.50
N ASP A 355 36.12 22.39 -25.99
CA ASP A 355 35.05 23.26 -26.49
C ASP A 355 34.42 22.71 -27.80
N ALA A 356 35.24 22.09 -28.66
CA ALA A 356 34.78 21.37 -29.85
C ALA A 356 33.99 20.10 -29.49
N TYR A 357 34.43 19.36 -28.46
CA TYR A 357 33.75 18.17 -27.96
C TYR A 357 32.41 18.51 -27.32
N ILE A 358 32.32 19.56 -26.50
CA ILE A 358 31.07 20.04 -25.90
C ILE A 358 30.08 20.46 -27.00
N LYS A 359 30.52 21.20 -28.03
CA LYS A 359 29.67 21.55 -29.18
C LYS A 359 29.16 20.32 -29.93
N ASP A 360 29.99 19.30 -30.13
CA ASP A 360 29.60 18.06 -30.80
C ASP A 360 28.65 17.20 -29.94
N LEU A 361 28.86 17.17 -28.62
CA LEU A 361 27.98 16.50 -27.67
C LEU A 361 26.59 17.15 -27.64
N VAL A 362 26.52 18.49 -27.54
CA VAL A 362 25.26 19.25 -27.61
C VAL A 362 24.55 18.98 -28.94
N LYS A 363 25.28 18.92 -30.04
CA LYS A 363 24.72 18.61 -31.37
C LYS A 363 24.15 17.19 -31.45
N ARG A 364 24.83 16.18 -30.90
CA ARG A 364 24.34 14.79 -30.83
C ARG A 364 23.10 14.68 -29.93
N VAL A 365 23.13 15.29 -28.74
CA VAL A 365 21.99 15.29 -27.82
C VAL A 365 20.77 15.94 -28.47
N ASN A 366 20.94 17.06 -29.17
CA ASN A 366 19.89 17.72 -29.94
C ASN A 366 19.35 16.86 -31.09
N HIS A 367 20.19 16.05 -31.73
CA HIS A 367 19.78 15.15 -32.81
C HIS A 367 18.96 13.96 -32.31
N TYR A 368 19.26 13.43 -31.11
CA TYR A 368 18.54 12.30 -30.52
C TYR A 368 17.31 12.70 -29.68
N SER A 369 17.27 13.93 -29.14
CA SER A 369 16.13 14.42 -28.37
C SER A 369 15.08 15.06 -29.28
N GLY A 370 14.31 14.25 -30.02
CA GLY A 370 13.23 14.73 -30.90
C GLY A 370 12.04 15.42 -30.20
N ASN A 371 12.17 15.83 -28.93
CA ASN A 371 11.12 16.48 -28.14
C ASN A 371 11.69 17.67 -27.36
N GLY A 372 11.12 18.86 -27.57
CA GLY A 372 11.65 20.15 -27.08
C GLY A 372 11.76 20.31 -25.55
N PHE A 373 11.17 19.42 -24.76
CA PHE A 373 11.32 19.39 -23.30
C PHE A 373 12.64 18.72 -22.86
N ILE A 374 13.00 17.59 -23.49
CA ILE A 374 14.28 16.91 -23.24
C ILE A 374 15.43 17.79 -23.72
N GLN A 375 15.22 18.49 -24.84
CA GLN A 375 16.19 19.41 -25.42
C GLN A 375 16.54 20.58 -24.49
N ARG A 376 15.52 21.22 -23.87
CA ARG A 376 15.73 22.29 -22.88
C ARG A 376 16.41 21.78 -21.62
N THR A 377 15.98 20.64 -21.10
CA THR A 377 16.54 20.06 -19.87
C THR A 377 18.01 19.66 -20.06
N ALA A 378 18.32 19.01 -21.20
CA ALA A 378 19.69 18.63 -21.53
C ALA A 378 20.59 19.84 -21.82
N GLY A 379 20.08 20.88 -22.51
CA GLY A 379 20.84 22.11 -22.73
C GLY A 379 21.18 22.85 -21.43
N THR A 380 20.22 22.95 -20.51
CA THR A 380 20.44 23.60 -19.20
C THR A 380 21.41 22.80 -18.33
N PHE A 381 21.34 21.47 -18.40
CA PHE A 381 22.25 20.57 -17.70
C PHE A 381 23.69 20.68 -18.22
N VAL A 382 23.89 20.66 -19.55
CA VAL A 382 25.23 20.79 -20.15
C VAL A 382 25.84 22.16 -19.83
N GLN A 383 25.04 23.24 -19.84
CA GLN A 383 25.53 24.56 -19.43
C GLN A 383 25.92 24.59 -17.94
N GLY A 384 25.12 24.01 -17.04
CA GLY A 384 25.45 23.94 -15.61
C GLY A 384 26.75 23.19 -15.34
N VAL A 385 26.92 22.01 -15.97
CA VAL A 385 28.13 21.19 -15.83
C VAL A 385 29.36 21.89 -16.42
N SER A 386 29.25 22.53 -17.58
CA SER A 386 30.35 23.30 -18.17
C SER A 386 30.79 24.47 -17.27
N GLN A 387 29.84 25.17 -16.66
CA GLN A 387 30.12 26.27 -15.75
C GLN A 387 30.85 25.79 -14.49
N GLN A 388 30.45 24.64 -13.95
CA GLN A 388 31.04 24.07 -12.74
C GLN A 388 32.47 23.56 -13.00
N VAL A 389 32.70 22.85 -14.11
CA VAL A 389 34.05 22.40 -14.51
C VAL A 389 34.99 23.58 -14.75
N LEU A 390 34.52 24.66 -15.39
CA LEU A 390 35.31 25.88 -15.56
C LEU A 390 35.68 26.53 -14.22
N ASN A 391 34.75 26.55 -13.26
CA ASN A 391 35.01 27.08 -11.93
C ASN A 391 36.04 26.24 -11.17
N ASP A 392 35.99 24.90 -11.30
CA ASP A 392 36.95 24.00 -10.64
C ASP A 392 38.35 24.10 -11.25
N ILE A 393 38.45 24.20 -12.58
CA ILE A 393 39.72 24.45 -13.28
C ILE A 393 40.29 25.81 -12.86
N PHE A 394 39.45 26.84 -12.75
CA PHE A 394 39.88 28.16 -12.29
C PHE A 394 40.38 28.11 -10.84
N ALA A 395 39.67 27.41 -9.96
CA ALA A 395 40.06 27.23 -8.56
C ALA A 395 41.38 26.47 -8.41
N GLN A 396 41.61 25.41 -9.19
CA GLN A 396 42.87 24.67 -9.20
C GLN A 396 44.03 25.51 -9.73
N ASN A 397 43.87 26.21 -10.87
CA ASN A 397 44.90 27.09 -11.40
C ASN A 397 45.26 28.23 -10.44
N LEU A 398 44.27 28.73 -9.68
CA LEU A 398 44.49 29.73 -8.64
C LEU A 398 45.29 29.15 -7.46
N ALA A 399 44.94 27.94 -7.00
CA ALA A 399 45.64 27.24 -5.92
C ALA A 399 47.09 26.92 -6.30
N ASP A 400 47.35 26.49 -7.54
CA ASP A 400 48.69 26.20 -8.04
C ASP A 400 49.54 27.47 -8.16
N ARG A 401 48.96 28.60 -8.60
CA ARG A 401 49.65 29.90 -8.60
C ARG A 401 49.99 30.39 -7.20
N ILE A 402 49.09 30.19 -6.23
CA ILE A 402 49.34 30.56 -4.83
C ILE A 402 50.49 29.71 -4.25
N ASN A 403 50.47 28.40 -4.50
CA ASN A 403 51.52 27.49 -4.02
C ASN A 403 52.88 27.71 -4.69
N HIS A 404 52.92 28.06 -5.98
CA HIS A 404 54.18 28.38 -6.65
C HIS A 404 54.77 29.73 -6.23
N ASN A 405 53.94 30.73 -5.90
CA ASN A 405 54.42 32.02 -5.39
C ASN A 405 54.95 31.98 -3.95
N HIS A 406 54.75 30.89 -3.20
CA HIS A 406 55.28 30.75 -1.83
C HIS A 406 56.69 30.15 -1.75
N ASN A 407 57.24 29.61 -2.84
CA ASN A 407 58.58 28.99 -2.85
C ASN A 407 59.64 29.74 -3.69
N GLY A 408 59.30 30.88 -4.30
CA GLY A 408 60.26 31.73 -5.02
C GLY A 408 60.65 32.95 -4.19
N GLY A 409 61.90 33.00 -3.72
CA GLY A 409 62.46 34.23 -3.14
C GLY A 409 62.34 35.39 -4.12
N MET A 410 61.68 36.47 -3.70
CA MET A 410 61.57 37.71 -4.48
C MET A 410 62.96 38.33 -4.64
N ASP A 411 63.43 38.41 -5.87
CA ASP A 411 64.48 39.35 -6.29
C ASP A 411 63.80 40.71 -6.55
N PRO A 412 64.11 41.80 -5.80
CA PRO A 412 63.27 43.01 -5.81
C PRO A 412 63.42 43.92 -7.05
N ASN A 413 64.01 43.47 -8.15
CA ASN A 413 64.56 44.39 -9.16
C ASN A 413 64.21 44.08 -10.62
N GLN A 414 62.96 43.73 -10.92
CA GLN A 414 62.45 43.82 -12.30
C GLN A 414 61.22 44.73 -12.39
N ASN A 415 61.53 45.98 -12.74
CA ASN A 415 60.59 46.99 -13.19
C ASN A 415 60.07 46.60 -14.58
N GLY A 416 58.91 45.93 -14.62
CA GLY A 416 58.12 45.71 -15.82
C GLY A 416 56.69 46.15 -15.55
N THR A 417 56.28 47.27 -16.14
CA THR A 417 54.92 47.81 -16.06
C THR A 417 53.92 46.83 -16.68
N ALA A 418 53.25 46.05 -15.84
CA ALA A 418 52.00 45.34 -16.16
C ALA A 418 50.81 46.21 -15.70
N PRO A 419 49.68 46.21 -16.44
CA PRO A 419 48.52 47.00 -16.07
C PRO A 419 47.98 46.53 -14.71
N THR A 420 47.81 47.47 -13.80
CA THR A 420 47.14 47.31 -12.51
C THR A 420 45.73 46.78 -12.74
N VAL A 421 45.56 45.47 -12.59
CA VAL A 421 44.26 44.86 -12.28
C VAL A 421 44.12 45.02 -10.77
N ASP A 422 43.20 45.88 -10.36
CA ASP A 422 42.90 46.16 -8.96
C ASP A 422 42.66 44.85 -8.20
N ASP A 423 43.63 44.56 -7.33
CA ASP A 423 43.66 43.61 -6.23
C ASP A 423 42.60 42.47 -6.25
N PRO A 424 42.87 41.37 -6.99
CA PRO A 424 42.02 40.18 -6.97
C PRO A 424 41.86 39.56 -5.57
N ALA A 425 42.77 39.84 -4.62
CA ALA A 425 42.63 39.40 -3.25
C ALA A 425 41.53 40.17 -2.50
N ASN A 426 41.30 41.44 -2.84
CA ASN A 426 40.17 42.22 -2.30
C ASN A 426 38.83 41.77 -2.90
N ALA A 427 38.79 41.39 -4.18
CA ALA A 427 37.59 40.82 -4.80
C ALA A 427 37.22 39.46 -4.17
N ALA A 428 38.21 38.61 -3.89
CA ALA A 428 38.01 37.34 -3.19
C ALA A 428 37.56 37.55 -1.72
N ARG A 429 38.14 38.52 -1.01
CA ARG A 429 37.71 38.89 0.36
C ARG A 429 36.28 39.41 0.41
N GLN A 430 35.87 40.25 -0.55
CA GLN A 430 34.49 40.73 -0.62
C GLN A 430 33.50 39.60 -0.93
N HIS A 431 33.89 38.63 -1.76
CA HIS A 431 33.07 37.44 -2.02
C HIS A 431 32.94 36.54 -0.79
N LEU A 432 34.03 36.29 -0.06
CA LEU A 432 34.01 35.50 1.17
C LEU A 432 33.19 36.16 2.29
N ASN A 433 33.29 37.48 2.45
CA ASN A 433 32.47 38.22 3.42
C ASN A 433 30.97 38.19 3.10
N ARG A 434 30.56 38.02 1.82
CA ARG A 434 29.15 37.84 1.44
C ARG A 434 28.59 36.47 1.82
N PHE A 435 29.45 35.48 2.05
CA PHE A 435 29.04 34.14 2.49
C PHE A 435 29.06 33.95 4.01
N GLY A 436 29.24 35.04 4.78
CA GLY A 436 29.04 35.03 6.23
C GLY A 436 30.08 34.24 7.03
N SER A 437 31.22 33.87 6.43
CA SER A 437 32.33 33.31 7.19
C SER A 437 32.99 34.41 8.02
N LYS A 438 32.73 34.41 9.32
CA LYS A 438 33.60 35.10 10.29
C LYS A 438 34.86 34.26 10.45
N SER A 439 36.02 34.85 10.16
CA SER A 439 37.32 34.33 10.59
C SER A 439 37.41 34.26 12.10
#